data_AF-A0A3C0X222-F1
#
_entry.id   AF-A0A3C0X222-F1
#
_cell.length_a   1.000
_cell.length_b   1.000
_cell.length_c   1.000
_cell.angle_alpha   90.00
_cell.angle_beta   90.00
_cell.angle_gamma   90.00
#
_symmetry.space_group_name_H-M   'P 1'
#
loop_
_entity.id
_entity.type
_entity.pdbx_description
1 polymer ?
#
loop_
_entity_poly.entity_id
_entity_poly.type
_entity_poly.pdbx_seq_one_letter_code
_entity_poly.pdbx_strand_id
1 'polypeptide(L)'
;MKNIKICDRTLCTAGAHFSFKEKIEIARQLERLNVNAVELPEIENAKTDTLLVRTVASFVKNSALSVCGGKTRESIDLAADALRTAAKSRIRIELPLSTVG
;
A
#
# COMPACT_ATOMS: atom_id res chain seq x y z
N MET A 1 -17.48 19.77 -12.72
CA MET A 1 -17.30 19.29 -11.32
C MET A 1 -15.83 18.94 -11.12
N LYS A 2 -15.18 19.37 -10.02
CA LYS A 2 -13.77 19.02 -9.75
C LYS A 2 -13.71 17.60 -9.19
N ASN A 3 -12.88 16.73 -9.77
CA ASN A 3 -12.65 15.37 -9.27
C ASN A 3 -11.55 15.39 -8.20
N ILE A 4 -11.92 15.24 -6.94
CA ILE A 4 -10.98 15.08 -5.83
C ILE A 4 -10.60 13.60 -5.72
N LYS A 5 -9.30 13.32 -5.55
CA LYS A 5 -8.80 11.96 -5.37
C LYS A 5 -8.48 11.70 -3.89
N ILE A 6 -9.05 10.63 -3.34
CA ILE A 6 -8.83 10.20 -1.95
C ILE A 6 -7.86 9.02 -1.94
N CYS A 7 -6.69 9.22 -1.33
CA CYS A 7 -5.71 8.18 -1.05
C CYS A 7 -5.70 7.95 0.45
N ASP A 8 -6.06 6.75 0.89
CA ASP A 8 -6.15 6.42 2.31
C ASP A 8 -4.88 5.77 2.82
N ARG A 9 -4.30 6.34 3.88
CA ARG A 9 -3.01 5.94 4.46
C ARG A 9 -3.13 5.29 5.86
N THR A 10 -4.32 4.84 6.24
CA THR A 10 -4.60 4.25 7.56
C THR A 10 -3.65 3.09 7.89
N LEU A 11 -3.31 2.26 6.90
CA LEU A 11 -2.43 1.10 7.06
C LEU A 11 -0.94 1.44 7.18
N CYS A 12 -0.53 2.70 6.96
CA CYS A 12 0.86 3.14 7.15
C CYS A 12 1.09 3.91 8.46
N THR A 13 0.11 3.92 9.37
CA THR A 13 0.23 4.67 10.64
C THR A 13 1.27 4.04 11.56
N ALA A 14 2.30 4.83 11.90
CA ALA A 14 3.37 4.40 12.81
C ALA A 14 2.81 4.14 14.22
N GLY A 15 3.09 2.96 14.78
CA GLY A 15 2.65 2.55 16.12
C GLY A 15 1.35 1.74 16.18
N ALA A 16 0.63 1.58 15.06
CA ALA A 16 -0.54 0.71 15.02
C ALA A 16 -0.13 -0.74 14.71
N HIS A 17 0.01 -1.56 15.75
CA HIS A 17 0.24 -3.00 15.61
C HIS A 17 -1.07 -3.73 15.23
N PHE A 18 -1.53 -3.54 14.00
CA PHE A 18 -2.63 -4.34 13.46
C PHE A 18 -2.16 -5.77 13.17
N SER A 19 -2.93 -6.75 13.60
CA SER A 19 -2.80 -8.14 13.17
C SER A 19 -3.04 -8.28 11.67
N PHE A 20 -2.56 -9.37 11.08
CA PHE A 20 -2.77 -9.67 9.66
C PHE A 20 -4.25 -9.64 9.25
N LYS A 21 -5.13 -10.13 10.14
CA LYS A 21 -6.59 -10.14 9.92
C LYS A 21 -7.19 -8.74 9.93
N GLU A 22 -6.76 -7.89 10.86
CA GLU A 22 -7.24 -6.49 10.94
C GLU A 22 -6.81 -5.69 9.71
N LYS A 23 -5.56 -5.85 9.25
CA LYS A 23 -5.08 -5.18 8.04
C LYS A 23 -5.92 -5.55 6.81
N ILE A 24 -6.27 -6.82 6.65
CA ILE A 24 -7.14 -7.29 5.56
C ILE A 24 -8.54 -6.69 5.67
N GLU A 25 -9.11 -6.68 6.87
CA GLU A 25 -10.46 -6.15 7.07
C GLU A 25 -10.52 -4.64 6.82
N ILE A 26 -9.53 -3.88 7.30
CA ILE A 26 -9.39 -2.45 6.98
C ILE A 26 -9.32 -2.24 5.47
N ALA A 27 -8.45 -2.98 4.77
CA ALA A 27 -8.33 -2.88 3.31
C ALA A 27 -9.65 -3.21 2.59
N ARG A 28 -10.41 -4.19 3.08
CA ARG A 28 -11.74 -4.53 2.56
C ARG A 28 -12.74 -3.39 2.79
N GLN A 29 -12.72 -2.75 3.96
CA GLN A 29 -13.60 -1.61 4.21
C GLN A 29 -13.24 -0.40 3.34
N LEU A 30 -11.94 -0.13 3.13
CA LEU A 30 -11.49 0.93 2.22
C LEU A 30 -11.92 0.67 0.76
N GLU A 31 -11.85 -0.58 0.31
CA GLU A 31 -12.35 -0.97 -1.01
C GLU A 31 -13.88 -0.78 -1.12
N ARG A 32 -14.63 -1.10 -0.06
CA ARG A 32 -16.09 -0.87 -0.01
C ARG A 32 -16.45 0.62 -0.02
N LEU A 33 -15.61 1.46 0.57
CA LEU A 33 -15.74 2.93 0.51
C LEU A 33 -15.39 3.51 -0.87
N ASN A 34 -14.85 2.69 -1.79
CA ASN A 34 -14.43 3.09 -3.14
C ASN A 34 -13.44 4.28 -3.12
N VAL A 35 -12.44 4.22 -2.25
CA VAL A 35 -11.32 5.18 -2.26
C VAL A 35 -10.56 5.10 -3.59
N ASN A 36 -9.84 6.16 -3.97
CA ASN A 36 -9.08 6.12 -5.22
C ASN A 36 -7.80 5.30 -5.09
N ALA A 37 -7.16 5.31 -3.92
CA ALA A 37 -6.02 4.46 -3.63
C ALA A 37 -6.01 3.99 -2.16
N VAL A 38 -5.68 2.72 -1.96
CA VAL A 38 -5.37 2.12 -0.66
C VAL A 38 -3.86 2.08 -0.52
N GLU A 39 -3.33 2.76 0.48
CA GLU A 39 -1.90 2.86 0.70
C GLU A 39 -1.41 1.85 1.74
N LEU A 40 -0.43 1.05 1.34
CA LEU A 40 0.29 0.10 2.17
C LEU A 40 1.69 0.63 2.54
N PRO A 41 2.23 0.20 3.69
CA PRO A 41 3.57 0.59 4.13
C PRO A 41 4.65 -0.02 3.24
N GLU A 42 5.90 0.35 3.51
CA GLU A 42 7.06 -0.31 2.91
C GLU A 42 7.13 -1.76 3.35
N ILE A 43 7.65 -2.63 2.47
CA ILE A 43 7.83 -4.04 2.80
C ILE A 43 9.15 -4.19 3.57
N GLU A 44 9.04 -4.39 4.88
CA GLU A 44 10.18 -4.66 5.74
C GLU A 44 10.45 -6.17 5.82
N ASN A 45 9.38 -6.98 5.92
CA ASN A 45 9.47 -8.42 5.93
C ASN A 45 9.00 -9.03 4.60
N ALA A 46 9.97 -9.43 3.78
CA ALA A 46 9.76 -9.98 2.45
C ALA A 46 8.76 -11.14 2.36
N LYS A 47 8.52 -11.91 3.44
CA LYS A 47 7.54 -13.00 3.42
C LYS A 47 6.16 -12.53 3.87
N THR A 48 6.08 -11.92 5.05
CA THR A 48 4.79 -11.59 5.68
C THR A 48 4.09 -10.43 4.98
N ASP A 49 4.83 -9.36 4.66
CA ASP A 49 4.23 -8.17 4.07
C ASP A 49 3.90 -8.41 2.59
N THR A 50 4.74 -9.15 1.86
CA THR A 50 4.43 -9.57 0.49
C THR A 50 3.17 -10.44 0.45
N LEU A 51 2.99 -11.34 1.41
CA LEU A 51 1.76 -12.13 1.53
C LEU A 51 0.55 -11.22 1.76
N LEU A 52 0.66 -10.25 2.66
CA LEU A 52 -0.40 -9.27 2.93
C LEU A 52 -0.78 -8.50 1.67
N VAL A 53 0.21 -7.95 0.95
CA VAL A 53 0.00 -7.19 -0.28
C VAL A 53 -0.71 -8.06 -1.32
N ARG A 54 -0.27 -9.31 -1.51
CA ARG A 54 -0.90 -10.26 -2.45
C ARG A 54 -2.33 -10.62 -2.04
N THR A 55 -2.58 -10.81 -0.75
CA THR A 55 -3.93 -11.06 -0.25
C THR A 55 -4.83 -9.86 -0.50
N VAL A 56 -4.38 -8.64 -0.20
CA VAL A 56 -5.13 -7.42 -0.46
C VAL A 56 -5.38 -7.22 -1.96
N ALA A 57 -4.35 -7.43 -2.78
CA ALA A 57 -4.42 -7.36 -4.23
C ALA A 57 -5.47 -8.31 -4.84
N SER A 58 -5.76 -9.44 -4.20
CA SER A 58 -6.73 -10.42 -4.72
C SER A 58 -8.18 -9.92 -4.71
N PHE A 59 -8.53 -9.02 -3.79
CA PHE A 59 -9.89 -8.52 -3.62
C PHE A 59 -10.07 -7.03 -3.91
N VAL A 60 -8.99 -6.23 -3.89
CA VAL A 60 -9.01 -4.81 -4.29
C VAL A 60 -9.02 -4.71 -5.81
N LYS A 61 -10.14 -4.29 -6.41
CA LYS A 61 -10.35 -4.21 -7.87
C LYS A 61 -10.73 -2.81 -8.34
N ASN A 62 -11.51 -2.09 -7.54
CA ASN A 62 -12.00 -0.75 -7.83
C ASN A 62 -10.94 0.30 -7.50
N SER A 63 -10.33 0.20 -6.32
CA SER A 63 -9.29 1.12 -5.83
C SER A 63 -7.91 0.76 -6.39
N ALA A 64 -7.00 1.73 -6.48
CA ALA A 64 -5.59 1.45 -6.77
C ALA A 64 -4.87 0.97 -5.50
N LEU A 65 -4.14 -0.14 -5.58
CA LEU A 65 -3.30 -0.60 -4.48
C LEU A 65 -1.91 0.04 -4.59
N SER A 66 -1.53 0.82 -3.59
CA SER A 66 -0.28 1.58 -3.57
C SER A 66 0.65 1.09 -2.47
N VAL A 67 1.89 0.68 -2.80
CA VAL A 67 2.90 0.23 -1.81
C VAL A 67 4.07 1.21 -1.79
N CYS A 68 4.65 1.46 -0.62
CA CYS A 68 5.88 2.27 -0.53
C CYS A 68 7.08 1.44 -1.03
N GLY A 69 7.77 1.94 -2.05
CA GLY A 69 8.91 1.26 -2.68
C GLY A 69 10.25 1.48 -1.97
N GLY A 70 10.28 2.22 -0.87
CA GLY A 70 11.52 2.54 -0.16
C GLY A 70 12.47 3.43 -0.96
N LYS A 71 13.75 3.44 -0.54
CA LYS A 71 14.82 4.28 -1.13
C LYS A 71 15.82 3.48 -1.97
N THR A 72 15.79 2.15 -1.88
CA THR A 72 16.73 1.25 -2.54
C THR A 72 16.11 0.62 -3.78
N ARG A 73 16.93 0.10 -4.69
CA ARG A 73 16.40 -0.57 -5.89
C ARG A 73 15.73 -1.89 -5.53
N GLU A 74 16.32 -2.60 -4.57
CA GLU A 74 15.85 -3.88 -4.07
C GLU A 74 14.45 -3.76 -3.44
N SER A 75 14.21 -2.70 -2.65
CA SER A 75 12.90 -2.43 -2.06
C SER A 75 11.83 -2.11 -3.12
N ILE A 76 12.20 -1.42 -4.20
CA ILE A 76 11.30 -1.11 -5.32
C ILE A 76 10.94 -2.39 -6.09
N ASP A 77 11.94 -3.23 -6.40
CA ASP A 77 11.73 -4.49 -7.11
C ASP A 77 10.83 -5.43 -6.28
N LEU A 78 11.02 -5.46 -4.96
CA LEU A 78 10.20 -6.25 -4.06
C LEU A 78 8.75 -5.73 -3.97
N ALA A 79 8.55 -4.41 -3.93
CA ALA A 79 7.22 -3.80 -4.00
C ALA A 79 6.53 -4.10 -5.34
N ALA A 80 7.26 -4.07 -6.46
CA ALA A 80 6.75 -4.41 -7.78
C ALA A 80 6.32 -5.89 -7.84
N ASP A 81 7.12 -6.79 -7.27
CA ASP A 81 6.82 -8.22 -7.20
C ASP A 81 5.59 -8.53 -6.34
N ALA A 82 5.41 -7.80 -5.23
CA ALA A 82 4.26 -7.94 -4.35
C ALA A 82 2.97 -7.45 -5.04
N LEU A 83 3.05 -6.37 -5.81
CA LEU A 83 1.92 -5.75 -6.51
C LEU A 83 1.53 -6.45 -7.81
N ARG A 84 2.28 -7.44 -8.28
CA ARG A 84 2.08 -8.11 -9.57
C ARG A 84 0.67 -8.67 -9.77
N THR A 85 -0.01 -9.07 -8.70
CA THR A 85 -1.37 -9.65 -8.74
C THR A 85 -2.48 -8.60 -8.62
N ALA A 86 -2.15 -7.32 -8.40
CA ALA A 86 -3.14 -6.26 -8.22
C ALA A 86 -3.72 -5.80 -9.55
N ALA A 87 -5.04 -5.58 -9.61
CA ALA A 87 -5.72 -5.07 -10.80
C ALA A 87 -5.26 -3.65 -11.19
N LYS A 88 -4.96 -2.83 -10.19
CA LYS A 88 -4.49 -1.44 -10.34
C LYS A 88 -3.32 -1.21 -9.38
N SER A 89 -2.11 -1.52 -9.82
CA SER A 89 -0.90 -1.35 -9.02
C SER A 89 -0.36 0.09 -9.07
N ARG A 90 0.21 0.55 -7.95
CA ARG A 90 0.92 1.82 -7.85
C ARG A 90 2.10 1.64 -6.90
N ILE A 91 3.27 2.16 -7.28
CA ILE A 91 4.44 2.23 -6.39
C ILE A 91 4.59 3.68 -5.97
N ARG A 92 4.68 3.93 -4.66
CA ARG A 92 4.89 5.26 -4.07
C ARG A 92 6.33 5.35 -3.58
N ILE A 93 7.02 6.42 -3.94
CA ILE A 93 8.39 6.69 -3.51
C ILE A 93 8.37 7.92 -2.63
N GLU A 94 8.95 7.82 -1.43
CA GLU A 94 9.04 8.91 -0.46
C GLU A 94 10.50 9.19 -0.13
N LEU A 95 10.91 10.43 -0.37
CA LEU A 95 12.28 10.88 -0.18
C LEU A 95 12.30 12.20 0.61
N PRO A 96 13.19 12.35 1.61
CA PRO A 96 13.37 13.63 2.26
C PRO A 96 14.02 14.60 1.27
N LEU A 97 13.36 15.72 1.00
CA LEU A 97 13.86 16.78 0.10
C LEU A 97 14.26 18.06 0.87
N SER A 98 14.15 18.04 2.20
CA SER A 98 14.61 19.13 3.06
C SER A 98 16.13 19.23 3.01
N THR A 99 16.66 20.46 2.99
CA THR A 99 18.10 20.75 3.03
C THR A 99 18.75 20.29 4.34
N VAL A 100 17.97 20.23 5.41
CA VAL A 100 18.38 19.66 6.70
C VAL A 100 17.82 18.25 6.81
N GLY A 101 18.72 17.26 6.87
CA GLY A 101 18.44 15.84 7.01
C GLY A 101 19.14 15.27 8.23
#